data_AF-A0A4Y9PQR9-F1
#
_entry.id   AF-A0A4Y9PQR9-F1
#
_cell.length_a   1.000
_cell.length_b   1.000
_cell.length_c   1.000
_cell.angle_alpha   90.00
_cell.angle_beta   90.00
_cell.angle_gamma   90.00
#
_symmetry.space_group_name_H-M   'P 1'
#
loop_
_entity.id
_entity.type
_entity.pdbx_description
1 polymer ?
#
loop_
_entity_poly.entity_id
_entity_poly.type
_entity_poly.pdbx_seq_one_letter_code
_entity_poly.pdbx_strand_id
1 'polypeptide(L)'
;MTRKVRRASTTTRSSTCGAVGLARSPATRPRATTNGSTPSTARGSTAALYVDHAQSGAKRSRPEFDRMLSNLSEGDVVVVSELDRLDRDAGHVILTMSDLRARGIYVRSIADAMDTSTDMGEAMMSILAIFAQMERRFIQRRTRAGLAEAKAQGRVGGRPRALDDKKAALDVRLSDEGEKAADIARTLGVSVPTVYRYIAAAN
;
A
#
# COMPACT_ATOMS: atom_id res chain seq x y z
N MET A 1 -46.82 -36.63 -12.46
CA MET A 1 -46.39 -35.23 -12.68
C MET A 1 -46.90 -34.38 -11.53
N THR A 2 -46.07 -34.11 -10.51
CA THR A 2 -46.31 -33.06 -9.50
C THR A 2 -44.98 -32.77 -8.80
N ARG A 3 -44.53 -31.52 -8.94
CA ARG A 3 -43.15 -31.07 -8.71
C ARG A 3 -42.98 -30.66 -7.23
N LYS A 4 -42.02 -31.31 -6.56
CA LYS A 4 -41.63 -31.10 -5.16
C LYS A 4 -40.91 -29.74 -5.01
N VAL A 5 -41.53 -28.79 -4.33
CA VAL A 5 -40.89 -27.51 -3.96
C VAL A 5 -40.14 -27.73 -2.65
N ARG A 6 -38.80 -27.77 -2.71
CA ARG A 6 -37.94 -27.69 -1.53
C ARG A 6 -37.47 -26.24 -1.35
N ARG A 7 -37.92 -25.62 -0.26
CA ARG A 7 -37.36 -24.37 0.27
C ARG A 7 -35.95 -24.67 0.80
N ALA A 8 -34.93 -24.05 0.23
CA ALA A 8 -33.58 -24.06 0.77
C ALA A 8 -33.37 -22.80 1.61
N SER A 9 -32.88 -23.04 2.82
CA SER A 9 -32.74 -22.16 3.97
C SER A 9 -31.64 -21.12 3.82
N THR A 10 -31.93 -19.95 4.38
CA THR A 10 -31.06 -18.81 4.67
C THR A 10 -29.86 -19.23 5.53
N THR A 11 -28.65 -19.10 5.00
CA THR A 11 -27.41 -18.98 5.80
C THR A 11 -26.52 -17.94 5.14
N THR A 12 -26.79 -16.67 5.42
CA THR A 12 -25.93 -15.56 5.00
C THR A 12 -24.75 -15.49 5.95
N ARG A 13 -23.62 -16.11 5.58
CA ARG A 13 -22.33 -15.82 6.22
C ARG A 13 -21.87 -14.44 5.74
N SER A 14 -21.74 -13.50 6.67
CA SER A 14 -21.14 -12.19 6.45
C SER A 14 -19.68 -12.35 6.04
N SER A 15 -19.43 -12.14 4.75
CA SER A 15 -18.08 -11.87 4.23
C SER A 15 -18.11 -10.43 3.75
N THR A 16 -17.35 -9.57 4.43
CA THR A 16 -17.22 -8.16 4.09
C THR A 16 -16.47 -8.07 2.77
N CYS A 17 -17.22 -8.04 1.68
CA CYS A 17 -16.72 -8.05 0.31
C CYS A 17 -16.52 -6.59 -0.12
N GLY A 18 -15.28 -6.17 -0.34
CA GLY A 18 -14.98 -4.86 -0.91
C GLY A 18 -15.32 -4.86 -2.39
N ALA A 19 -16.50 -4.34 -2.74
CA ALA A 19 -16.94 -4.19 -4.11
C ALA A 19 -16.44 -2.85 -4.67
N VAL A 20 -15.56 -2.89 -5.68
CA VAL A 20 -15.19 -1.71 -6.47
C VAL A 20 -15.96 -1.78 -7.78
N GLY A 21 -16.99 -0.94 -7.92
CA GLY A 21 -17.83 -0.91 -9.10
C GLY A 21 -17.36 0.18 -10.06
N LEU A 22 -17.08 -0.17 -11.30
CA LEU A 22 -16.86 0.82 -12.36
C LEU A 22 -18.22 1.19 -13.00
N ALA A 23 -18.55 2.48 -12.99
CA ALA A 23 -19.76 3.01 -13.60
C ALA A 23 -19.38 4.04 -14.65
N ARG A 24 -19.69 3.76 -15.93
CA ARG A 24 -19.57 4.76 -17.00
C ARG A 24 -20.73 5.74 -16.92
N SER A 25 -20.45 7.03 -16.76
CA SER A 25 -21.41 8.10 -17.05
C SER A 25 -21.00 8.80 -18.33
N PRO A 26 -21.93 9.12 -19.25
CA PRO A 26 -21.59 9.83 -20.47
C PRO A 26 -21.23 11.29 -20.16
N ALA A 27 -20.25 11.82 -20.88
CA ALA A 27 -19.78 13.20 -20.76
C ALA A 27 -20.93 14.19 -20.99
N THR A 28 -21.50 14.74 -19.92
CA THR A 28 -22.19 16.04 -19.93
C THR A 28 -22.16 16.64 -18.53
N ARG A 29 -21.58 17.83 -18.44
CA ARG A 29 -21.39 18.64 -17.23
C ARG A 29 -22.71 18.76 -16.45
N PRO A 30 -22.81 18.36 -15.16
CA PRO A 30 -24.06 18.48 -14.44
C PRO A 30 -24.29 19.95 -14.04
N ARG A 31 -25.41 20.50 -14.51
CA ARG A 31 -25.95 21.77 -14.05
C ARG A 31 -26.44 21.59 -12.62
N ALA A 32 -25.94 22.39 -11.70
CA ALA A 32 -26.37 22.39 -10.32
C ALA A 32 -27.87 22.69 -10.23
N THR A 33 -28.65 21.76 -9.69
CA THR A 33 -29.99 22.02 -9.16
C THR A 33 -30.06 21.50 -7.73
N THR A 34 -30.26 22.44 -6.82
CA THR A 34 -30.79 22.26 -5.47
C THR A 34 -32.05 21.42 -5.50
N ASN A 35 -32.07 20.32 -4.74
CA ASN A 35 -33.13 19.93 -3.79
C ASN A 35 -33.01 18.44 -3.43
N GLY A 36 -33.11 18.15 -2.13
CA GLY A 36 -32.95 16.83 -1.57
C GLY A 36 -33.93 15.81 -2.14
N SER A 37 -33.42 14.63 -2.47
CA SER A 37 -34.18 13.39 -2.56
C SER A 37 -33.24 12.19 -2.55
N THR A 38 -33.73 11.13 -1.91
CA THR A 38 -33.24 9.76 -1.75
C THR A 38 -32.28 9.25 -2.84
N PRO A 39 -31.34 8.31 -2.50
CA PRO A 39 -30.43 7.74 -3.48
C PRO A 39 -31.21 6.89 -4.48
N SER A 40 -31.61 7.53 -5.57
CA SER A 40 -32.15 6.93 -6.77
C SER A 40 -31.11 5.96 -7.32
N THR A 41 -31.50 4.68 -7.39
CA THR A 41 -30.81 3.64 -8.14
C THR A 41 -30.87 4.01 -9.64
N ALA A 42 -30.04 4.95 -10.05
CA ALA A 42 -29.86 5.30 -11.45
C ALA A 42 -29.14 4.14 -12.14
N ARG A 43 -29.84 3.51 -13.07
CA ARG A 43 -29.37 2.47 -13.98
C ARG A 43 -28.29 3.05 -14.90
N GLY A 44 -27.07 3.15 -14.41
CA GLY A 44 -25.87 3.16 -15.25
C GLY A 44 -25.50 1.71 -15.53
N SER A 45 -25.23 1.34 -16.78
CA SER A 45 -24.69 0.03 -17.12
C SER A 45 -23.44 -0.22 -16.26
N THR A 46 -23.52 -1.17 -15.32
CA THR A 46 -22.38 -1.57 -14.49
C THR A 46 -21.33 -2.18 -15.42
N ALA A 47 -20.30 -1.41 -15.74
CA ALA A 47 -19.23 -1.86 -16.62
C ALA A 47 -18.12 -2.39 -15.72
N ALA A 48 -18.13 -3.70 -15.47
CA ALA A 48 -17.17 -4.45 -14.65
C ALA A 48 -17.18 -4.13 -13.13
N LEU A 49 -17.31 -5.21 -12.34
CA LEU A 49 -17.13 -5.22 -10.90
C LEU A 49 -15.78 -5.87 -10.60
N TYR A 50 -14.88 -5.14 -9.94
CA TYR A 50 -13.60 -5.65 -9.49
C TYR A 50 -13.67 -5.92 -7.99
N VAL A 51 -13.34 -7.16 -7.59
CA VAL A 51 -13.39 -7.59 -6.20
C VAL A 51 -12.03 -8.14 -5.82
N ASP A 52 -11.30 -7.40 -4.99
CA ASP A 52 -10.13 -7.95 -4.31
C ASP A 52 -10.59 -8.62 -3.01
N HIS A 53 -10.28 -9.91 -2.89
CA HIS A 53 -10.36 -10.59 -1.60
C HIS A 53 -9.13 -10.21 -0.77
N ALA A 54 -9.36 -9.66 0.43
CA ALA A 54 -8.30 -9.34 1.37
C ALA A 54 -7.49 -10.60 1.69
N GLN A 55 -6.34 -10.77 1.04
CA GLN A 55 -5.37 -11.79 1.45
C GLN A 55 -4.68 -11.32 2.72
N SER A 56 -4.71 -12.16 3.76
CA SER A 56 -3.95 -11.95 5.00
C SER A 56 -2.47 -12.16 4.70
N GLY A 57 -1.80 -11.12 4.21
CA GLY A 57 -0.38 -11.17 3.96
C GLY A 57 0.12 -9.84 3.45
N ALA A 58 1.35 -9.49 3.81
CA ALA A 58 2.05 -8.26 3.44
C ALA A 58 2.33 -8.09 1.92
N LYS A 59 1.61 -8.82 1.06
CA LYS A 59 1.73 -8.69 -0.41
C LYS A 59 0.93 -7.48 -0.87
N ARG A 60 1.64 -6.50 -1.44
CA ARG A 60 1.09 -5.33 -2.15
C ARG A 60 0.37 -5.68 -3.46
N SER A 61 0.49 -6.91 -3.95
CA SER A 61 -0.06 -7.29 -5.25
C SER A 61 -1.58 -7.41 -5.17
N ARG A 62 -2.27 -6.50 -5.85
CA ARG A 62 -3.72 -6.44 -5.98
C ARG A 62 -4.09 -6.62 -7.45
N PRO A 63 -4.15 -7.87 -7.95
CA PRO A 63 -4.28 -8.13 -9.38
C PRO A 63 -5.59 -7.57 -9.95
N GLU A 64 -6.67 -7.52 -9.18
CA GLU A 64 -7.94 -6.96 -9.66
C GLU A 64 -7.93 -5.42 -9.67
N PHE A 65 -7.26 -4.79 -8.71
CA PHE A 65 -7.02 -3.35 -8.73
C PHE A 65 -6.14 -2.93 -9.92
N ASP A 66 -5.05 -3.65 -10.19
CA ASP A 66 -4.17 -3.37 -11.33
C ASP A 66 -4.92 -3.56 -12.67
N ARG A 67 -5.73 -4.62 -12.77
CA ARG A 67 -6.63 -4.83 -13.92
C ARG A 67 -7.61 -3.70 -14.10
N MET A 68 -8.24 -3.24 -13.03
CA MET A 68 -9.12 -2.06 -13.07
C MET A 68 -8.35 -0.86 -13.62
N LEU A 69 -7.19 -0.52 -13.06
CA LEU A 69 -6.39 0.63 -13.50
C LEU A 69 -6.01 0.59 -14.99
N SER A 70 -5.78 -0.62 -15.53
CA SER A 70 -5.46 -0.83 -16.94
C SER A 70 -6.65 -0.64 -17.89
N ASN A 71 -7.88 -0.85 -17.39
CA ASN A 71 -9.10 -0.73 -18.19
C ASN A 71 -9.72 0.68 -18.14
N LEU A 72 -9.26 1.54 -17.23
CA LEU A 72 -9.80 2.90 -17.07
C LEU A 72 -9.33 3.83 -18.19
N SER A 73 -10.30 4.54 -18.76
CA SER A 73 -10.11 5.60 -19.75
C SER A 73 -10.53 6.96 -19.20
N GLU A 74 -10.12 8.03 -19.86
CA GLU A 74 -10.54 9.40 -19.51
C GLU A 74 -12.08 9.52 -19.49
N GLY A 75 -12.61 10.19 -18.46
CA GLY A 75 -14.04 10.37 -18.23
C GLY A 75 -14.73 9.23 -17.46
N ASP A 76 -14.03 8.13 -17.17
CA ASP A 76 -14.59 7.05 -16.36
C ASP A 76 -14.72 7.45 -14.87
N VAL A 77 -15.67 6.82 -14.16
CA VAL A 77 -15.88 7.01 -12.72
C VAL A 77 -15.74 5.69 -11.96
N VAL A 78 -14.76 5.64 -11.07
CA VAL A 78 -14.55 4.54 -10.14
C VAL A 78 -15.44 4.76 -8.91
N VAL A 79 -16.34 3.81 -8.65
CA VAL A 79 -17.22 3.85 -7.47
C VAL A 79 -16.71 2.86 -6.42
N VAL A 80 -16.46 3.37 -5.23
CA VAL A 80 -16.01 2.59 -4.07
C VAL A 80 -17.01 2.71 -2.93
N SER A 81 -17.10 1.68 -2.09
CA SER A 81 -17.92 1.73 -0.89
C SER A 81 -17.41 2.76 0.11
N GLU A 82 -16.10 2.71 0.40
CA GLU A 82 -15.37 3.55 1.35
C GLU A 82 -13.96 3.79 0.77
N LEU A 83 -13.36 4.95 1.04
CA LEU A 83 -12.01 5.26 0.55
C LEU A 83 -10.92 4.34 1.15
N ASP A 84 -11.14 3.79 2.36
CA ASP A 84 -10.24 2.84 3.01
C ASP A 84 -10.15 1.47 2.29
N ARG A 85 -11.03 1.22 1.30
CA ARG A 85 -11.02 0.00 0.48
C ARG A 85 -10.15 0.13 -0.78
N LEU A 86 -9.80 1.37 -1.16
CA LEU A 86 -8.85 1.63 -2.25
C LEU A 86 -7.44 1.21 -1.86
N ASP A 87 -7.03 1.44 -0.62
CA ASP A 87 -5.77 0.96 -0.08
C ASP A 87 -5.78 0.97 1.46
N ARG A 88 -4.89 0.19 2.08
CA ARG A 88 -4.63 0.21 3.52
C ARG A 88 -3.83 1.45 3.94
N ASP A 89 -3.08 2.04 3.03
CA ASP A 89 -2.31 3.26 3.27
C ASP A 89 -3.07 4.48 2.74
N ALA A 90 -3.53 5.35 3.64
CA ALA A 90 -4.25 6.57 3.28
C ALA A 90 -3.45 7.50 2.35
N GLY A 91 -2.12 7.54 2.50
CA GLY A 91 -1.24 8.27 1.60
C GLY A 91 -1.20 7.67 0.21
N HIS A 92 -1.25 6.33 0.10
CA HIS A 92 -1.33 5.64 -1.19
C HIS A 92 -2.68 5.85 -1.88
N VAL A 93 -3.79 5.84 -1.14
CA VAL A 93 -5.13 6.18 -1.68
C VAL A 93 -5.10 7.57 -2.32
N ILE A 94 -4.59 8.54 -1.59
CA ILE A 94 -4.49 9.93 -2.04
C ILE A 94 -3.64 10.07 -3.31
N LEU A 95 -2.47 9.42 -3.35
CA LEU A 95 -1.59 9.45 -4.52
C LEU A 95 -2.28 8.83 -5.74
N THR A 96 -2.94 7.69 -5.54
CA THR A 96 -3.69 7.01 -6.60
C THR A 96 -4.81 7.90 -7.12
N MET A 97 -5.58 8.54 -6.24
CA MET A 97 -6.65 9.45 -6.66
C MET A 97 -6.11 10.68 -7.42
N SER A 98 -4.95 11.22 -7.01
CA SER A 98 -4.28 12.30 -7.74
C SER A 98 -3.85 11.86 -9.15
N ASP A 99 -3.37 10.62 -9.29
CA ASP A 99 -2.93 10.06 -10.57
C ASP A 99 -4.13 9.76 -11.50
N LEU A 100 -5.21 9.20 -10.94
CA LEU A 100 -6.48 9.02 -11.65
C LEU A 100 -7.04 10.36 -12.16
N ARG A 101 -6.98 11.41 -11.32
CA ARG A 101 -7.38 12.75 -11.74
C ARG A 101 -6.53 13.28 -12.89
N ALA A 102 -5.21 13.10 -12.85
CA ALA A 102 -4.32 13.52 -13.95
C ALA A 102 -4.66 12.82 -15.27
N ARG A 103 -5.25 11.62 -15.21
CA ARG A 103 -5.79 10.87 -16.34
C ARG A 103 -7.24 11.22 -16.70
N GLY A 104 -7.84 12.21 -16.04
CA GLY A 104 -9.25 12.60 -16.22
C GLY A 104 -10.25 11.54 -15.75
N ILE A 105 -9.85 10.66 -14.83
CA ILE A 105 -10.70 9.64 -14.21
C ILE A 105 -11.17 10.15 -12.84
N TYR A 106 -12.45 9.98 -12.55
CA TYR A 106 -13.04 10.41 -11.28
C TYR A 106 -13.28 9.23 -10.35
N VAL A 107 -13.29 9.52 -9.06
CA VAL A 107 -13.57 8.59 -7.97
C VAL A 107 -14.76 9.11 -7.14
N ARG A 108 -15.70 8.21 -6.85
CA ARG A 108 -16.85 8.46 -5.98
C ARG A 108 -16.92 7.44 -4.85
N SER A 109 -16.95 7.92 -3.61
CA SER A 109 -17.20 7.08 -2.43
C SER A 109 -18.67 7.13 -2.04
N ILE A 110 -19.27 5.96 -1.77
CA ILE A 110 -20.67 5.85 -1.36
C ILE A 110 -20.84 6.25 0.11
N ALA A 111 -19.98 5.76 1.00
CA ALA A 111 -20.09 5.99 2.43
C ALA A 111 -19.60 7.39 2.84
N ASP A 112 -18.53 7.88 2.19
CA ASP A 112 -17.92 9.16 2.56
C ASP A 112 -18.63 10.36 1.91
N ALA A 113 -19.64 10.10 1.05
CA ALA A 113 -20.33 11.11 0.23
C ALA A 113 -19.35 12.02 -0.56
N MET A 114 -18.17 11.49 -0.90
CA MET A 114 -17.12 12.22 -1.61
C MET A 114 -17.19 11.92 -3.11
N ASP A 115 -17.25 12.97 -3.91
CA ASP A 115 -17.26 12.89 -5.36
C ASP A 115 -16.24 13.86 -5.97
N THR A 116 -15.18 13.31 -6.57
CA THR A 116 -14.10 14.08 -7.21
C THR A 116 -14.48 14.68 -8.56
N SER A 117 -15.67 14.38 -9.09
CA SER A 117 -16.19 15.06 -10.29
C SER A 117 -16.71 16.48 -9.99
N THR A 118 -16.87 16.82 -8.70
CA THR A 118 -17.33 18.14 -8.27
C THR A 118 -16.16 19.04 -7.87
N ASP A 119 -16.25 20.34 -8.15
CA ASP A 119 -15.22 21.32 -7.76
C ASP A 119 -14.92 21.30 -6.25
N MET A 120 -15.97 21.10 -5.43
CA MET A 120 -15.85 20.98 -3.97
C MET A 120 -15.14 19.68 -3.56
N GLY A 121 -15.52 18.53 -4.13
CA GLY A 121 -14.88 17.26 -3.82
C GLY A 121 -13.43 17.23 -4.27
N GLU A 122 -13.11 17.89 -5.38
CA GLU A 122 -11.75 18.08 -5.85
C GLU A 122 -10.90 18.91 -4.87
N ALA A 123 -11.43 20.06 -4.42
CA ALA A 123 -10.76 20.92 -3.46
C ALA A 123 -10.52 20.18 -2.13
N MET A 124 -11.54 19.47 -1.63
CA MET A 124 -11.43 18.68 -0.40
C MET A 124 -10.37 17.58 -0.52
N MET A 125 -10.34 16.86 -1.64
CA MET A 125 -9.33 15.84 -1.90
C MET A 125 -7.91 16.42 -1.94
N SER A 126 -7.74 17.59 -2.56
CA SER A 126 -6.45 18.28 -2.61
C SER A 126 -5.97 18.68 -1.22
N ILE A 127 -6.87 19.16 -0.36
CA ILE A 127 -6.56 19.50 1.03
C ILE A 127 -6.17 18.23 1.81
N LEU A 128 -6.96 17.16 1.74
CA LEU A 128 -6.64 15.88 2.38
C LEU A 128 -5.29 15.33 1.89
N ALA A 129 -4.98 15.53 0.60
CA ALA A 129 -3.71 15.14 0.02
C ALA A 129 -2.51 15.84 0.66
N ILE A 130 -2.64 17.15 0.85
CA ILE A 130 -1.62 17.97 1.51
C ILE A 130 -1.43 17.52 2.96
N PHE A 131 -2.52 17.27 3.69
CA PHE A 131 -2.45 16.79 5.07
C PHE A 131 -1.74 15.44 5.18
N ALA A 132 -2.05 14.47 4.31
CA ALA A 132 -1.38 13.18 4.32
C ALA A 132 0.12 13.28 4.00
N GLN A 133 0.49 14.13 3.04
CA GLN A 133 1.90 14.41 2.74
C GLN A 133 2.61 15.06 3.93
N MET A 134 1.97 16.01 4.61
CA MET A 134 2.51 16.68 5.78
C MET A 134 2.74 15.71 6.94
N GLU A 135 1.76 14.84 7.24
CA GLU A 135 1.88 13.85 8.32
C GLU A 135 3.03 12.89 8.05
N ARG A 136 3.17 12.40 6.81
CA ARG A 136 4.32 11.56 6.42
C ARG A 136 5.66 12.26 6.66
N ARG A 137 5.74 13.57 6.36
CA ARG A 137 6.94 14.37 6.65
C ARG A 137 7.18 14.52 8.16
N PHE A 138 6.14 14.68 8.97
CA PHE A 138 6.26 14.76 10.43
C PHE A 138 6.73 13.46 11.06
N ILE A 139 6.21 12.31 10.64
CA ILE A 139 6.70 11.00 11.07
C ILE A 139 8.20 10.88 10.77
N GLN A 140 8.62 11.18 9.53
CA GLN A 140 10.03 11.13 9.15
C GLN A 140 10.91 12.09 9.97
N ARG A 141 10.45 13.31 10.22
CA ARG A 141 11.18 14.30 11.04
C ARG A 141 11.36 13.79 12.47
N ARG A 142 10.29 13.27 13.09
CA ARG A 142 10.34 12.70 14.45
C ARG A 142 11.29 11.51 14.52
N THR A 143 11.21 10.58 13.57
CA THR A 143 12.12 9.43 13.53
C THR A 143 13.59 9.87 13.40
N ARG A 144 13.88 10.84 12.53
CA ARG A 144 15.25 11.37 12.37
C ARG A 144 15.75 12.06 13.64
N ALA A 145 14.91 12.85 14.29
CA ALA A 145 15.25 13.49 15.55
C ALA A 145 15.57 12.46 16.64
N GLY A 146 14.73 11.42 16.80
CA GLY A 146 14.96 10.36 17.77
C GLY A 146 16.22 9.53 17.46
N LEU A 147 16.53 9.27 16.19
CA LEU A 147 17.77 8.61 15.80
C LEU A 147 19.00 9.47 16.08
N ALA A 148 18.92 10.78 15.86
CA ALA A 148 20.00 11.71 16.17
C ALA A 148 20.28 11.78 17.68
N GLU A 149 19.22 11.84 18.49
CA GLU A 149 19.32 11.81 19.96
C GLU A 149 19.90 10.49 20.47
N ALA A 150 19.41 9.35 19.98
CA ALA A 150 19.96 8.04 20.33
C ALA A 150 21.45 7.93 19.95
N LYS A 151 21.84 8.46 18.79
CA LYS A 151 23.26 8.50 18.37
C LYS A 151 24.09 9.40 19.29
N ALA A 152 23.56 10.55 19.73
CA ALA A 152 24.23 11.43 20.69
C ALA A 152 24.41 10.76 22.07
N GLN A 153 23.49 9.88 22.47
CA GLN A 153 23.60 9.02 23.65
C GLN A 153 24.53 7.80 23.45
N GLY A 154 25.26 7.73 22.33
CA GLY A 154 26.22 6.65 22.04
C GLY A 154 25.60 5.36 21.49
N ARG A 155 24.30 5.35 21.17
CA ARG A 155 23.63 4.18 20.62
C ARG A 155 24.04 3.98 19.16
N VAL A 156 24.72 2.86 18.87
CA VAL A 156 25.11 2.48 17.50
C VAL A 156 23.96 1.67 16.87
N GLY A 157 23.22 2.29 15.96
CA GLY A 157 22.16 1.63 15.20
C GLY A 157 22.70 0.66 14.14
N GLY A 158 21.79 -0.11 13.51
CA GLY A 158 22.12 -1.04 12.43
C GLY A 158 22.24 -2.50 12.88
N ARG A 159 22.62 -3.39 11.96
CA ARG A 159 22.82 -4.82 12.26
C ARG A 159 24.07 -4.98 13.14
N PRO A 160 24.00 -5.72 14.26
CA PRO A 160 25.16 -6.00 15.09
C PRO A 160 26.31 -6.62 14.29
N ARG A 161 27.55 -6.35 14.70
CA ARG A 161 28.76 -6.97 14.11
C ARG A 161 28.67 -8.49 14.24
N ALA A 162 29.09 -9.20 13.21
CA ALA A 162 29.04 -10.68 13.18
C ALA A 162 30.14 -11.31 14.04
N LEU A 163 31.31 -10.66 14.12
CA LEU A 163 32.43 -11.05 14.95
C LEU A 163 32.70 -9.98 16.01
N ASP A 164 33.04 -10.44 17.21
CA ASP A 164 33.69 -9.60 18.22
C ASP A 164 35.13 -9.25 17.82
N ASP A 165 35.75 -8.29 18.50
CA ASP A 165 37.08 -7.80 18.14
C ASP A 165 38.16 -8.89 18.27
N LYS A 166 37.99 -9.87 19.17
CA LYS A 166 38.94 -10.98 19.35
C LYS A 166 38.87 -11.97 18.19
N LYS A 167 37.66 -12.32 17.77
CA LYS A 167 37.42 -13.21 16.63
C LYS A 167 37.78 -12.55 15.31
N ALA A 168 37.58 -11.23 15.18
CA ALA A 168 38.05 -10.48 14.03
C ALA A 168 39.59 -10.47 13.96
N ALA A 169 40.29 -10.31 15.08
CA ALA A 169 41.74 -10.43 15.11
C ALA A 169 42.23 -11.85 14.80
N LEU A 170 41.49 -12.88 15.26
CA LEU A 170 41.77 -14.27 14.92
C LEU A 170 41.58 -14.56 13.42
N ASP A 171 40.55 -13.99 12.81
CA ASP A 171 40.27 -14.08 11.37
C ASP A 171 41.46 -13.59 10.52
N VAL A 172 41.99 -12.41 10.85
CA VAL A 172 43.15 -11.83 10.18
C VAL A 172 44.40 -12.68 10.39
N ARG A 173 44.67 -13.12 11.62
CA ARG A 173 45.84 -13.96 11.93
C ARG A 173 45.84 -15.28 11.17
N LEU A 174 44.71 -16.00 11.16
CA LEU A 174 44.59 -17.26 10.43
C LEU A 174 44.77 -17.04 8.92
N SER A 175 44.25 -15.93 8.40
CA SER A 175 44.47 -15.55 7.00
C SER A 175 45.96 -15.28 6.70
N ASP A 176 46.67 -14.57 7.57
CA ASP A 176 48.10 -14.28 7.41
C ASP A 176 48.96 -15.54 7.51
N GLU A 177 48.52 -16.54 8.30
CA GLU A 177 49.11 -17.88 8.38
C GLU A 177 48.81 -18.75 7.15
N GLY A 178 47.95 -18.29 6.23
CA GLY A 178 47.64 -18.97 4.97
C GLY A 178 46.50 -20.00 5.06
N GLU A 179 45.72 -20.00 6.14
CA GLU A 179 44.51 -20.84 6.26
C GLU A 179 43.48 -20.49 5.18
N LYS A 180 42.74 -21.50 4.73
CA LYS A 180 41.71 -21.28 3.70
C LYS A 180 40.51 -20.57 4.32
N ALA A 181 40.01 -19.53 3.64
CA ALA A 181 38.84 -18.76 4.08
C ALA A 181 37.60 -19.60 4.40
N ALA A 182 37.42 -20.76 3.76
CA ALA A 182 36.33 -21.69 4.06
C ALA A 182 36.48 -22.40 5.42
N ASP A 183 37.72 -22.70 5.82
CA ASP A 183 38.03 -23.35 7.09
C ASP A 183 37.94 -22.32 8.23
N ILE A 184 38.44 -21.10 7.99
CA ILE A 184 38.29 -19.97 8.91
C ILE A 184 36.80 -19.65 9.18
N ALA A 185 35.98 -19.61 8.11
CA ALA A 185 34.55 -19.36 8.20
C ALA A 185 33.82 -20.42 9.05
N ARG A 186 34.16 -21.71 8.89
CA ARG A 186 33.62 -22.79 9.73
C ARG A 186 34.02 -22.63 11.19
N THR A 187 35.29 -22.34 11.46
CA THR A 187 35.82 -22.18 12.81
C THR A 187 35.18 -21.00 13.54
N LEU A 188 34.94 -19.89 12.85
CA LEU A 188 34.32 -18.70 13.43
C LEU A 188 32.79 -18.69 13.39
N GLY A 189 32.17 -19.67 12.71
CA GLY A 189 30.72 -19.79 12.59
C GLY A 189 30.09 -18.69 11.73
N VAL A 190 30.82 -18.17 10.73
CA VAL A 190 30.36 -17.10 9.83
C VAL A 190 30.41 -17.53 8.37
N SER A 191 29.82 -16.72 7.50
CA SER A 191 29.90 -16.98 6.06
C SER A 191 31.28 -16.60 5.50
N VAL A 192 31.75 -17.28 4.45
CA VAL A 192 33.02 -16.96 3.75
C VAL A 192 33.12 -15.49 3.32
N PRO A 193 32.04 -14.84 2.81
CA PRO A 193 32.08 -13.40 2.53
C PRO A 193 32.31 -12.52 3.77
N THR A 194 31.91 -12.98 4.95
CA THR A 194 32.16 -12.26 6.21
C THR A 194 33.66 -12.25 6.53
N VAL A 195 34.35 -13.38 6.37
CA VAL A 195 35.81 -13.50 6.54
C VAL A 195 36.54 -12.49 5.66
N TYR A 196 36.27 -12.50 4.35
CA TYR A 196 36.88 -11.53 3.44
C TYR A 196 36.57 -10.06 3.78
N ARG A 197 35.38 -9.76 4.31
CA ARG A 197 35.04 -8.40 4.76
C ARG A 197 35.89 -7.93 5.94
N TYR A 198 36.25 -8.82 6.87
CA TYR A 198 37.08 -8.47 8.01
C TYR A 198 38.56 -8.38 7.63
N ILE A 199 39.05 -9.31 6.81
CA ILE A 199 40.41 -9.24 6.24
C ILE A 199 40.60 -7.94 5.44
N ALA A 200 39.67 -7.60 4.55
CA ALA A 200 39.75 -6.38 3.74
C ALA A 200 39.59 -5.09 4.54
N ALA A 201 39.01 -5.13 5.74
CA ALA A 201 38.89 -3.97 6.63
C ALA A 201 40.10 -3.79 7.55
N ALA A 202 40.96 -4.81 7.68
CA ALA A 202 42.17 -4.78 8.47
C ALA A 202 43.40 -4.30 7.66
N ASN A 203 43.34 -4.43 6.34
CA ASN A 203 44.31 -3.88 5.38
C ASN A 203 43.93 -2.45 4.97
#